data_AF-A0A6A5AUB3-F1
#
_entry.id   AF-A0A6A5AUB3-F1
#
_cell.length_a   1.000
_cell.length_b   1.000
_cell.length_c   1.000
_cell.angle_alpha   90.00
_cell.angle_beta   90.00
_cell.angle_gamma   90.00
#
_symmetry.space_group_name_H-M   'P 1'
#
loop_
_entity.id
_entity.type
_entity.pdbx_description
1 polymer ?
#
loop_
_entity_poly.entity_id
_entity_poly.type
_entity_poly.pdbx_seq_one_letter_code
_entity_poly.pdbx_strand_id
1 'polypeptide(L)'
;GNDYFKAANFPKAVEAYSEAIKRDPTNAVYYANRAAALTKLTSFPDAKADCEKALSLDPTYVKAYSRMGAIQFFMKEYHKAMESYQKGLDLDPTNQECKEGLYSVQSKIQAGETDTERAAHGMADPEIQAILRDPVMQNVLNDFQTDPKAAQRHLQNAGVMAKIEKLIAAGVLQTK
;
A
#
# COMPACT_ATOMS: atom_id res chain seq x y z
N GLY A 1 6.91 -0.61 -25.93
CA GLY A 1 6.75 -0.45 -24.47
C GLY A 1 7.88 -1.15 -23.75
N ASN A 2 7.83 -2.48 -23.68
CA ASN A 2 8.79 -3.31 -22.93
C ASN A 2 10.26 -3.03 -23.28
N ASP A 3 10.60 -2.88 -24.57
CA ASP A 3 12.00 -2.64 -24.97
C ASP A 3 12.51 -1.28 -24.51
N TYR A 4 11.69 -0.23 -24.60
CA TYR A 4 12.01 1.07 -24.01
C TYR A 4 12.16 1.00 -22.49
N PHE A 5 11.33 0.23 -21.81
CA PHE A 5 11.44 0.01 -20.37
C PHE A 5 12.76 -0.68 -20.01
N LYS A 6 13.14 -1.74 -20.73
CA LYS A 6 14.42 -2.46 -20.54
C LYS A 6 15.62 -1.56 -20.81
N ALA A 7 15.52 -0.66 -21.79
CA ALA A 7 16.53 0.34 -22.10
C ALA A 7 16.51 1.55 -21.15
N ALA A 8 15.75 1.50 -20.05
CA ALA A 8 15.54 2.59 -19.10
C ALA A 8 15.01 3.90 -19.71
N ASN A 9 14.47 3.86 -20.94
CA ASN A 9 13.79 4.99 -21.56
C ASN A 9 12.31 4.99 -21.14
N PHE A 10 12.08 5.36 -19.88
CA PHE A 10 10.74 5.34 -19.29
C PHE A 10 9.73 6.27 -19.98
N PRO A 11 10.09 7.50 -20.44
CA PRO A 11 9.15 8.34 -21.17
C PRO A 11 8.63 7.68 -22.46
N LYS A 12 9.52 7.09 -23.28
CA LYS A 12 9.08 6.35 -24.47
C LYS A 12 8.35 5.06 -24.14
N ALA A 13 8.66 4.44 -23.00
CA ALA A 13 7.89 3.29 -22.52
C ALA A 13 6.43 3.70 -22.23
N VAL A 14 6.23 4.82 -21.50
CA VAL A 14 4.89 5.37 -21.20
C VAL A 14 4.14 5.72 -22.47
N GLU A 15 4.78 6.39 -23.44
CA GLU A 15 4.17 6.72 -24.73
C GLU A 15 3.69 5.44 -25.45
N ALA A 16 4.58 4.45 -25.58
CA ALA A 16 4.25 3.21 -26.26
C ALA A 16 3.17 2.38 -25.55
N TYR A 17 3.14 2.34 -24.22
CA TYR A 17 2.05 1.68 -23.49
C TYR A 17 0.73 2.45 -23.58
N SER A 18 0.78 3.79 -23.61
CA SER A 18 -0.42 4.62 -23.82
C SER A 18 -1.03 4.38 -25.20
N GLU A 19 -0.19 4.25 -26.22
CA GLU A 19 -0.62 3.84 -27.56
C GLU A 19 -1.14 2.40 -27.63
N ALA A 20 -0.66 1.49 -26.77
CA ALA A 20 -1.22 0.15 -26.65
C ALA A 20 -2.61 0.18 -25.98
N ILE A 21 -2.77 0.95 -24.90
CA ILE A 21 -4.04 1.15 -24.20
C ILE A 21 -5.11 1.77 -25.11
N LYS A 22 -4.74 2.72 -25.98
CA LYS A 22 -5.68 3.29 -26.96
C LYS A 22 -6.22 2.23 -27.94
N ARG A 23 -5.41 1.23 -28.28
CA ARG A 23 -5.78 0.16 -29.23
C ARG A 23 -6.56 -0.96 -28.54
N ASP A 24 -6.21 -1.27 -27.30
CA ASP A 24 -6.92 -2.25 -26.47
C ASP A 24 -7.01 -1.73 -25.01
N PRO A 25 -8.12 -1.04 -24.67
CA PRO A 25 -8.33 -0.45 -23.35
C PRO A 25 -8.75 -1.47 -22.29
N THR A 26 -8.93 -2.75 -22.67
CA THR A 26 -9.36 -3.82 -21.75
C THR A 26 -8.20 -4.67 -21.25
N ASN A 27 -6.99 -4.41 -21.75
CA ASN A 27 -5.81 -5.18 -21.39
C ASN A 27 -5.14 -4.67 -20.11
N ALA A 28 -5.37 -5.36 -18.99
CA ALA A 28 -4.77 -5.03 -17.69
C ALA A 28 -3.23 -4.96 -17.72
N VAL A 29 -2.58 -5.74 -18.58
CA VAL A 29 -1.11 -5.79 -18.67
C VAL A 29 -0.53 -4.46 -19.13
N TYR A 30 -1.19 -3.75 -20.05
CA TYR A 30 -0.69 -2.46 -20.54
C TYR A 30 -0.73 -1.38 -19.47
N TYR A 31 -1.81 -1.32 -18.69
CA TYR A 31 -1.90 -0.43 -17.54
C TYR A 31 -0.84 -0.75 -16.48
N ALA A 32 -0.70 -2.03 -16.07
CA ALA A 32 0.31 -2.39 -15.08
C ALA A 32 1.75 -2.12 -15.56
N ASN A 33 2.04 -2.30 -16.85
CA ASN A 33 3.36 -1.99 -17.40
C ASN A 33 3.61 -0.49 -17.53
N ARG A 34 2.57 0.30 -17.85
CA ARG A 34 2.66 1.76 -17.85
C ARG A 34 2.84 2.30 -16.43
N ALA A 35 2.13 1.75 -15.45
CA ALA A 35 2.34 2.04 -14.04
C ALA A 35 3.80 1.85 -13.64
N ALA A 36 4.43 0.74 -14.02
CA ALA A 36 5.83 0.49 -13.74
C ALA A 36 6.76 1.58 -14.30
N ALA A 37 6.50 2.05 -15.53
CA ALA A 37 7.27 3.11 -16.16
C ALA A 37 7.04 4.47 -15.46
N LEU A 38 5.79 4.77 -15.10
CA LEU A 38 5.41 5.97 -14.35
C LEU A 38 6.05 6.00 -12.96
N THR A 39 6.12 4.85 -12.27
CA THR A 39 6.83 4.72 -10.99
C THR A 39 8.31 5.10 -11.13
N LYS A 40 8.98 4.68 -12.22
CA LYS A 40 10.38 5.06 -12.49
C LYS A 40 10.56 6.54 -12.81
N LEU A 41 9.48 7.20 -13.25
CA LEU A 41 9.41 8.65 -13.45
C LEU A 41 8.90 9.40 -12.22
N THR A 42 8.70 8.72 -11.09
CA THR A 42 8.14 9.29 -9.85
C THR A 42 6.74 9.89 -10.00
N SER A 43 6.02 9.58 -11.09
CA SER A 43 4.60 9.94 -11.23
C SER A 43 3.73 8.92 -10.50
N PHE A 44 3.79 8.95 -9.16
CA PHE A 44 3.10 7.98 -8.32
C PHE A 44 1.57 8.03 -8.42
N PRO A 45 0.91 9.20 -8.46
CA PRO A 45 -0.55 9.27 -8.62
C PRO A 45 -1.03 8.62 -9.92
N ASP A 46 -0.37 8.90 -11.05
CA ASP A 46 -0.73 8.30 -12.34
C ASP A 46 -0.45 6.79 -12.34
N ALA A 47 0.68 6.36 -11.76
CA ALA A 47 1.03 4.95 -11.65
C ALA A 47 0.01 4.18 -10.80
N LYS A 48 -0.48 4.80 -9.72
CA LYS A 48 -1.51 4.24 -8.84
C LYS A 48 -2.83 4.08 -9.60
N ALA A 49 -3.28 5.11 -10.32
CA ALA A 49 -4.48 5.05 -11.14
C ALA A 49 -4.42 3.95 -12.21
N ASP A 50 -3.24 3.75 -12.83
CA ASP A 50 -3.03 2.66 -13.77
C ASP A 50 -3.10 1.28 -13.09
N CYS A 51 -2.55 1.12 -11.88
CA CYS A 51 -2.69 -0.13 -11.13
C CYS A 51 -4.14 -0.39 -10.72
N GLU A 52 -4.89 0.64 -10.27
CA GLU A 52 -6.32 0.53 -9.98
C GLU A 52 -7.10 0.10 -11.22
N LYS A 53 -6.80 0.69 -12.38
CA LYS A 53 -7.42 0.31 -13.65
C LYS A 53 -7.06 -1.14 -14.04
N ALA A 54 -5.80 -1.54 -13.92
CA ALA A 54 -5.36 -2.91 -14.19
C ALA A 54 -6.13 -3.92 -13.30
N LEU A 55 -6.24 -3.65 -11.99
CA LEU A 55 -6.93 -4.51 -11.04
C LEU A 55 -8.46 -4.51 -11.22
N SER A 56 -9.05 -3.43 -11.75
CA SER A 56 -10.46 -3.41 -12.14
C SER A 56 -10.76 -4.29 -13.36
N LEU A 57 -9.77 -4.45 -14.25
CA LEU A 57 -9.88 -5.27 -15.46
C LEU A 57 -9.56 -6.74 -15.16
N ASP A 58 -8.55 -6.99 -14.32
CA ASP A 58 -8.16 -8.31 -13.84
C ASP A 58 -7.84 -8.27 -12.34
N PRO A 59 -8.82 -8.61 -11.48
CA PRO A 59 -8.63 -8.67 -10.03
C PRO A 59 -7.69 -9.78 -9.58
N THR A 60 -7.25 -10.69 -10.46
CA THR A 60 -6.34 -11.78 -10.13
C THR A 60 -4.89 -11.48 -10.54
N TYR A 61 -4.63 -10.28 -11.07
CA TYR A 61 -3.33 -9.95 -11.61
C TYR A 61 -2.31 -9.59 -10.51
N VAL A 62 -1.61 -10.61 -10.01
CA VAL A 62 -0.62 -10.51 -8.92
C VAL A 62 0.42 -9.40 -9.16
N LYS A 63 0.88 -9.21 -10.40
CA LYS A 63 1.88 -8.17 -10.72
C LYS A 63 1.33 -6.75 -10.58
N ALA A 64 0.03 -6.53 -10.75
CA ALA A 64 -0.58 -5.24 -10.50
C ALA A 64 -0.63 -4.95 -8.99
N TYR A 65 -0.87 -5.97 -8.15
CA TYR A 65 -0.79 -5.85 -6.70
C TYR A 65 0.64 -5.56 -6.20
N SER A 66 1.66 -6.26 -6.73
CA SER A 66 3.06 -5.98 -6.35
C SER A 66 3.47 -4.56 -6.73
N ARG A 67 3.07 -4.08 -7.91
CA ARG A 67 3.31 -2.69 -8.34
C ARG A 67 2.56 -1.67 -7.49
N MET A 68 1.30 -1.93 -7.18
CA MET A 68 0.49 -1.07 -6.31
C MET A 68 1.16 -0.90 -4.95
N GLY A 69 1.58 -2.02 -4.33
CA GLY A 69 2.29 -1.99 -3.05
C GLY A 69 3.59 -1.19 -3.12
N ALA A 70 4.35 -1.32 -4.19
CA ALA A 70 5.59 -0.54 -4.38
C ALA A 70 5.32 0.96 -4.52
N ILE A 71 4.29 1.35 -5.28
CA ILE A 71 3.88 2.75 -5.44
C ILE A 71 3.44 3.33 -4.09
N GLN A 72 2.59 2.62 -3.35
CA GLN A 72 2.10 3.02 -2.03
C GLN A 72 3.25 3.12 -1.02
N PHE A 73 4.24 2.24 -1.09
CA PHE A 73 5.45 2.33 -0.29
C PHE A 73 6.23 3.62 -0.57
N PHE A 74 6.45 3.99 -1.84
CA PHE A 74 7.09 5.26 -2.18
C PHE A 74 6.27 6.49 -1.77
N MET A 75 4.94 6.37 -1.78
CA MET A 75 4.02 7.40 -1.28
C MET A 75 3.88 7.40 0.25
N LYS A 76 4.62 6.54 0.96
CA LYS A 76 4.55 6.37 2.43
C LYS A 76 3.16 5.98 2.95
N GLU A 77 2.29 5.45 2.09
CA GLU A 77 1.01 4.84 2.43
C GLU A 77 1.23 3.39 2.90
N TYR A 78 2.04 3.19 3.96
CA TYR A 78 2.53 1.86 4.35
C TYR A 78 1.43 0.86 4.71
N HIS A 79 0.35 1.31 5.38
CA HIS A 79 -0.80 0.43 5.67
C HIS A 79 -1.44 -0.10 4.38
N LYS A 80 -1.61 0.74 3.36
CA LYS A 80 -2.13 0.31 2.05
C LYS A 80 -1.13 -0.58 1.30
N ALA A 81 0.15 -0.25 1.37
CA ALA A 81 1.19 -1.06 0.75
C ALA A 81 1.15 -2.50 1.27
N MET A 82 1.01 -2.66 2.60
CA MET A 82 0.84 -3.98 3.22
C MET A 82 -0.38 -4.72 2.69
N GLU A 83 -1.54 -4.05 2.60
CA GLU A 83 -2.76 -4.67 2.06
C GLU A 83 -2.61 -5.10 0.60
N SER A 84 -2.01 -4.25 -0.24
CA SER A 84 -1.79 -4.56 -1.66
C SER A 84 -0.89 -5.77 -1.83
N TYR A 85 0.24 -5.81 -1.12
CA TYR A 85 1.12 -6.98 -1.19
C TYR A 85 0.48 -8.24 -0.61
N GLN A 86 -0.27 -8.12 0.51
CA GLN A 86 -0.99 -9.25 1.10
C GLN A 86 -2.01 -9.82 0.11
N LYS A 87 -2.81 -8.97 -0.56
CA LYS A 87 -3.74 -9.43 -1.61
C LYS A 87 -3.02 -10.15 -2.76
N GLY A 88 -1.84 -9.67 -3.14
CA GLY A 88 -1.00 -10.37 -4.12
C GLY A 88 -0.54 -11.76 -3.63
N LEU A 89 -0.20 -11.89 -2.35
CA LEU A 89 0.18 -13.17 -1.73
C LEU A 89 -0.99 -14.12 -1.49
N ASP A 90 -2.19 -13.59 -1.27
CA ASP A 90 -3.40 -14.41 -1.16
C ASP A 90 -3.70 -15.12 -2.49
N LEU A 91 -3.33 -14.50 -3.62
CA LEU A 91 -3.44 -15.05 -4.97
C LEU A 91 -2.25 -15.93 -5.37
N ASP A 92 -1.02 -15.51 -5.05
CA ASP A 92 0.21 -16.28 -5.25
C ASP A 92 1.10 -16.20 -4.00
N PRO A 93 1.00 -17.18 -3.08
CA PRO A 93 1.78 -17.21 -1.85
C PRO A 93 3.29 -17.34 -2.06
N THR A 94 3.75 -17.60 -3.29
CA THR A 94 5.17 -17.74 -3.64
C THR A 94 5.75 -16.50 -4.29
N ASN A 95 4.93 -15.47 -4.54
CA ASN A 95 5.36 -14.26 -5.23
C ASN A 95 6.46 -13.50 -4.46
N GLN A 96 7.65 -13.43 -5.05
CA GLN A 96 8.81 -12.82 -4.38
C GLN A 96 8.68 -11.30 -4.27
N GLU A 97 8.19 -10.62 -5.31
CA GLU A 97 8.03 -9.15 -5.28
C GLU A 97 7.12 -8.71 -4.13
N CYS A 98 6.01 -9.43 -3.88
CA CYS A 98 5.14 -9.14 -2.75
C CYS A 98 5.78 -9.45 -1.40
N LYS A 99 6.54 -10.55 -1.27
CA LYS A 99 7.25 -10.89 -0.01
C LYS A 99 8.30 -9.85 0.35
N GLU A 100 9.15 -9.50 -0.60
CA GLU A 100 10.19 -8.49 -0.44
C GLU A 100 9.59 -7.11 -0.15
N GLY A 101 8.49 -6.78 -0.82
CA GLY A 101 7.72 -5.57 -0.60
C GLY A 101 7.17 -5.48 0.83
N LEU A 102 6.49 -6.52 1.32
CA LEU A 102 6.01 -6.59 2.70
C LEU A 102 7.13 -6.47 3.72
N TYR A 103 8.22 -7.22 3.52
CA TYR A 103 9.37 -7.16 4.40
C TYR A 103 9.96 -5.75 4.46
N SER A 104 10.07 -5.08 3.31
CA SER A 104 10.58 -3.71 3.23
C SER A 104 9.68 -2.71 3.97
N VAL A 105 8.35 -2.84 3.84
CA VAL A 105 7.38 -2.01 4.57
C VAL A 105 7.49 -2.25 6.08
N GLN A 106 7.52 -3.51 6.51
CA GLN A 106 7.63 -3.88 7.92
C GLN A 106 8.94 -3.38 8.55
N SER A 107 10.06 -3.52 7.82
CA SER A 107 11.35 -3.00 8.26
C SER A 107 11.32 -1.48 8.45
N LYS A 108 10.67 -0.74 7.55
CA LYS A 108 10.50 0.71 7.69
C LYS A 108 9.61 1.12 8.86
N ILE A 109 8.55 0.36 9.15
CA ILE A 109 7.71 0.60 10.32
C ILE A 109 8.51 0.33 11.61
N GLN A 110 9.25 -0.78 11.67
CA GLN A 110 10.03 -1.20 12.85
C GLN A 110 11.24 -0.31 13.13
N ALA A 111 11.84 0.29 12.10
CA ALA A 111 12.91 1.25 12.26
C ALA A 111 12.51 2.46 13.12
N GLY A 112 11.21 2.70 13.32
CA GLY A 112 10.71 3.76 14.18
C GLY A 112 11.02 5.16 13.67
N GLU A 113 11.43 5.29 12.39
CA GLU A 113 11.66 6.56 11.73
C GLU A 113 10.38 7.39 11.84
N THR A 114 10.47 8.55 12.51
CA THR A 114 9.35 9.48 12.59
C THR A 114 9.14 10.07 11.21
N ASP A 115 8.11 9.57 10.52
CA ASP A 115 7.76 9.97 9.18
C ASP A 115 6.47 10.81 9.23
N THR A 116 6.65 12.13 9.22
CA THR A 116 5.54 13.09 9.30
C THR A 116 4.61 13.00 8.09
N GLU A 117 5.15 12.65 6.91
CA GLU A 117 4.36 12.45 5.70
C GLU A 117 3.50 11.19 5.81
N ARG A 118 4.07 10.08 6.31
CA ARG A 118 3.31 8.86 6.62
C ARG A 118 2.14 9.17 7.55
N ALA A 119 2.41 9.84 8.68
CA ALA A 119 1.39 10.20 9.65
C ALA A 119 0.31 11.13 9.05
N ALA A 120 0.71 12.10 8.22
CA ALA A 120 -0.23 12.99 7.55
C ALA A 120 -1.13 12.23 6.57
N HIS A 121 -0.58 11.32 5.76
CA HIS A 121 -1.35 10.45 4.87
C HIS A 121 -2.29 9.54 5.66
N GLY A 122 -1.80 8.93 6.73
CA GLY A 122 -2.61 8.13 7.64
C GLY A 122 -3.79 8.90 8.22
N MET A 123 -3.57 10.12 8.71
CA MET A 123 -4.66 10.97 9.23
C MET A 123 -5.63 11.45 8.14
N ALA A 124 -5.19 11.61 6.90
CA ALA A 124 -6.07 11.97 5.79
C ALA A 124 -6.90 10.78 5.26
N ASP A 125 -6.57 9.55 5.66
CA ASP A 125 -7.20 8.34 5.17
C ASP A 125 -8.58 8.09 5.84
N PRO A 126 -9.67 7.94 5.06
CA PRO A 126 -11.00 7.69 5.60
C PRO A 126 -11.11 6.42 6.46
N GLU A 127 -10.37 5.37 6.14
CA GLU A 127 -10.38 4.13 6.91
C GLU A 127 -9.73 4.32 8.28
N ILE A 128 -8.59 5.02 8.32
CA ILE A 128 -7.92 5.36 9.59
C ILE A 128 -8.82 6.28 10.43
N GLN A 129 -9.47 7.27 9.81
CA GLN A 129 -10.45 8.13 10.49
C GLN A 129 -11.62 7.33 11.07
N ALA A 130 -12.11 6.32 10.35
CA ALA A 130 -13.16 5.44 10.86
C ALA A 130 -12.69 4.64 12.08
N ILE A 131 -11.45 4.13 12.07
CA ILE A 131 -10.85 3.41 13.21
C ILE A 131 -10.73 4.33 14.43
N LEU A 132 -10.27 5.58 14.25
CA LEU A 132 -10.12 6.54 15.36
C LEU A 132 -11.46 6.99 15.96
N ARG A 133 -12.55 6.91 15.19
CA ARG A 133 -13.91 7.25 15.63
C ARG A 133 -14.67 6.07 16.24
N ASP A 134 -14.12 4.86 16.16
CA ASP A 134 -14.73 3.68 16.76
C ASP A 134 -14.73 3.81 18.29
N PRO A 135 -15.90 3.75 18.96
CA PRO A 135 -15.99 3.87 20.42
C PRO A 135 -15.13 2.84 21.18
N VAL A 136 -15.01 1.62 20.67
CA VAL A 136 -14.16 0.59 21.26
C VAL A 136 -12.70 1.04 21.17
N MET A 137 -12.29 1.53 20.00
CA MET A 137 -10.92 2.00 19.81
C MET A 137 -10.60 3.24 20.65
N GLN A 138 -11.53 4.17 20.81
CA GLN A 138 -11.37 5.34 21.70
C GLN A 138 -11.15 4.93 23.15
N ASN A 139 -11.93 3.97 23.64
CA ASN A 139 -11.75 3.41 24.99
C ASN A 139 -10.38 2.75 25.12
N VAL A 140 -9.98 1.93 24.13
CA VAL A 140 -8.67 1.27 24.14
C VAL A 140 -7.53 2.28 24.17
N LEU A 141 -7.59 3.32 23.33
CA LEU A 141 -6.57 4.39 23.30
C LEU A 141 -6.53 5.19 24.61
N ASN A 142 -7.67 5.39 25.27
CA ASN A 142 -7.74 6.00 26.60
C ASN A 142 -7.16 5.08 27.68
N ASP A 143 -7.45 3.78 27.64
CA ASP A 143 -6.93 2.79 28.57
C ASP A 143 -5.40 2.70 28.48
N PHE A 144 -4.81 2.85 27.29
CA PHE A 144 -3.35 2.94 27.14
C PHE A 144 -2.71 4.09 27.94
N GLN A 145 -3.46 5.16 28.23
CA GLN A 145 -2.99 6.28 29.05
C GLN A 145 -3.34 6.14 30.53
N THR A 146 -4.48 5.49 30.84
CA THR A 146 -5.10 5.52 32.17
C THR A 146 -5.05 4.19 32.92
N ASP A 147 -5.09 3.05 32.23
CA ASP A 147 -4.99 1.70 32.79
C ASP A 147 -4.30 0.74 31.81
N PRO A 148 -2.95 0.62 31.88
CA PRO A 148 -2.18 -0.27 31.00
C PRO A 148 -2.60 -1.74 31.09
N LYS A 149 -3.16 -2.20 32.22
CA LYS A 149 -3.64 -3.59 32.36
C LYS A 149 -4.93 -3.80 31.58
N ALA A 150 -5.84 -2.83 31.61
CA ALA A 150 -7.06 -2.85 30.79
C ALA A 150 -6.70 -2.81 29.30
N ALA A 151 -5.78 -1.92 28.90
CA ALA A 151 -5.27 -1.84 27.53
C ALA A 151 -4.75 -3.20 27.04
N GLN A 152 -3.96 -3.90 27.86
CA GLN A 152 -3.39 -5.20 27.50
C GLN A 152 -4.45 -6.30 27.33
N ARG A 153 -5.60 -6.22 28.00
CA ARG A 153 -6.72 -7.15 27.77
C ARG A 153 -7.35 -6.94 26.40
N HIS A 154 -7.48 -5.69 25.96
CA HIS A 154 -7.99 -5.39 24.63
C HIS A 154 -7.10 -5.92 23.51
N LEU A 155 -5.79 -6.04 23.75
CA LEU A 155 -4.84 -6.65 22.82
C LEU A 155 -5.03 -8.15 22.61
N GLN A 156 -5.85 -8.81 23.44
CA GLN A 156 -6.22 -10.20 23.21
C GLN A 156 -7.30 -10.32 22.11
N ASN A 157 -7.99 -9.24 21.78
CA ASN A 157 -8.97 -9.21 20.71
C ASN A 157 -8.27 -8.98 19.36
N ALA A 158 -8.30 -9.99 18.48
CA ALA A 158 -7.67 -9.93 17.18
C ALA A 158 -8.16 -8.76 16.30
N GLY A 159 -9.44 -8.38 16.40
CA GLY A 159 -10.00 -7.25 15.66
C GLY A 159 -9.50 -5.90 16.17
N VAL A 160 -9.29 -5.75 17.48
CA VAL A 160 -8.68 -4.55 18.06
C VAL A 160 -7.20 -4.49 17.70
N MET A 161 -6.49 -5.62 17.77
CA MET A 161 -5.08 -5.68 17.37
C MET A 161 -4.87 -5.30 15.90
N ALA A 162 -5.68 -5.84 14.99
CA ALA A 162 -5.57 -5.48 13.57
C ALA A 162 -5.77 -3.97 13.33
N LYS A 163 -6.68 -3.33 14.09
CA LYS A 163 -6.88 -1.87 14.04
C LYS A 163 -5.66 -1.12 14.57
N ILE A 164 -5.09 -1.55 15.70
CA ILE A 164 -3.88 -0.97 16.29
C ILE A 164 -2.70 -1.09 15.32
N GLU A 165 -2.47 -2.28 14.77
CA GLU A 165 -1.43 -2.53 13.77
C GLU A 165 -1.59 -1.61 12.55
N LYS A 166 -2.84 -1.43 12.08
CA LYS A 166 -3.13 -0.51 10.98
C LYS A 166 -2.82 0.95 11.34
N LEU A 167 -3.18 1.40 12.54
CA LEU A 167 -2.84 2.76 13.02
C LEU A 167 -1.31 2.96 13.13
N ILE A 168 -0.58 1.93 13.56
CA ILE A 168 0.89 1.93 13.62
C ILE A 168 1.48 2.01 12.21
N ALA A 169 1.01 1.15 11.29
CA ALA A 169 1.46 1.15 9.90
C ALA A 169 1.18 2.49 9.21
N ALA A 170 0.04 3.12 9.50
CA ALA A 170 -0.32 4.45 9.03
C ALA A 170 0.46 5.59 9.71
N GLY A 171 1.28 5.29 10.73
CA GLY A 171 2.09 6.29 11.46
C GLY A 171 1.30 7.19 12.41
N VAL A 172 0.03 6.89 12.64
CA VAL A 172 -0.85 7.65 13.54
C VAL A 172 -0.61 7.26 15.00
N LEU A 173 -0.28 5.98 15.24
CA LEU A 173 0.10 5.47 16.56
C LEU A 173 1.59 5.09 16.55
N GLN A 174 2.31 5.45 17.61
CA GLN A 174 3.71 5.05 17.78
C GLN A 174 3.80 3.90 18.80
N THR A 175 4.61 2.89 18.49
CA THR A 175 5.04 1.89 19.46
C THR A 175 6.21 2.49 20.26
N LYS A 176 5.98 2.81 21.54
CA LYS A 176 7.04 3.21 22.47
C LYS A 176 7.75 2.00 23.05
#